data_AF-A0A285D6W8-F1
#
_entry.id   AF-A0A285D6W8-F1
#
_cell.length_a   1.000
_cell.length_b   1.000
_cell.length_c   1.000
_cell.angle_alpha   90.00
_cell.angle_beta   90.00
_cell.angle_gamma   90.00
#
_symmetry.space_group_name_H-M   'P 1'
#
loop_
_entity.id
_entity.type
_entity.pdbx_description
1 polymer ?
#
loop_
_entity_poly.entity_id
_entity_poly.type
_entity_poly.pdbx_seq_one_letter_code
_entity_poly.pdbx_strand_id
1 'polypeptide(L)'
;TATFKAETYRFLRIERPSDEDRALGVLDAPGTVHIPGWADTEWLKQLVAEQLVTIRNKRGYAHQEWQKKRERNEALDCRVYARAAAWILGADRWDEATWRRLEAQAGVETRMPAAVVTESAPPDPAQPKAGTLTTPCRKRRAYTPNFMRD
;
A
#
# COMPACT_ATOMS: atom_id res chain seq x y z
N THR A 1 -1.86 -16.55 -1.01
CA THR A 1 -1.43 -15.72 0.15
C THR A 1 -0.19 -14.86 -0.10
N ALA A 2 0.51 -15.00 -1.24
CA ALA A 2 1.70 -14.19 -1.58
C ALA A 2 1.42 -12.77 -2.12
N THR A 3 0.16 -12.42 -2.40
CA THR A 3 -0.20 -11.17 -3.11
C THR A 3 0.11 -9.91 -2.28
N PHE A 4 -0.30 -9.86 -1.01
CA PHE A 4 -0.06 -8.68 -0.16
C PHE A 4 1.42 -8.49 0.20
N LYS A 5 2.19 -9.58 0.26
CA LYS A 5 3.67 -9.51 0.39
C LYS A 5 4.28 -8.86 -0.84
N ALA A 6 3.95 -9.37 -2.04
CA ALA A 6 4.44 -8.79 -3.30
C ALA A 6 4.03 -7.32 -3.47
N GLU A 7 2.79 -6.97 -3.12
CA GLU A 7 2.29 -5.59 -3.11
C GLU A 7 3.10 -4.70 -2.16
N THR A 8 3.37 -5.16 -0.93
CA THR A 8 4.19 -4.43 0.05
C THR A 8 5.59 -4.15 -0.52
N TYR A 9 6.24 -5.16 -1.11
CA TYR A 9 7.56 -4.99 -1.72
C TYR A 9 7.56 -4.04 -2.91
N ARG A 10 6.47 -4.00 -3.69
CA ARG A 10 6.30 -3.02 -4.76
C ARG A 10 6.16 -1.61 -4.20
N PHE A 11 5.41 -1.42 -3.12
CA PHE A 11 5.25 -0.13 -2.46
C PHE A 11 6.54 0.39 -1.81
N LEU A 12 7.38 -0.50 -1.28
CA LEU A 12 8.70 -0.12 -0.76
C LEU A 12 9.67 0.41 -1.83
N ARG A 13 9.37 0.22 -3.12
CA ARG A 13 10.17 0.73 -4.24
C ARG A 13 9.67 2.07 -4.79
N ILE A 14 8.58 2.60 -4.25
CA ILE A 14 8.09 3.93 -4.62
C ILE A 14 9.11 4.95 -4.11
N GLU A 15 9.62 5.78 -5.02
CA GLU A 15 10.52 6.87 -4.67
C GLU A 15 9.78 7.91 -3.83
N ARG A 16 10.46 8.37 -2.77
CA ARG A 16 9.92 9.44 -1.92
C ARG A 16 10.26 10.79 -2.55
N PRO A 17 9.29 11.73 -2.59
CA PRO A 17 9.60 13.13 -2.86
C PRO A 17 10.74 13.62 -1.97
N SER A 18 11.65 14.41 -2.56
CA SER A 18 12.72 15.07 -1.83
C SER A 18 12.16 16.08 -0.82
N ASP A 19 12.98 16.53 0.13
CA ASP A 19 12.55 17.54 1.11
C ASP A 19 12.20 18.88 0.43
N GLU A 20 12.88 19.21 -0.67
CA GLU A 20 12.58 20.39 -1.50
C GLU A 20 11.21 20.24 -2.19
N ASP A 21 10.94 19.08 -2.81
CA ASP A 21 9.65 18.80 -3.43
C ASP A 21 8.50 18.84 -2.41
N ARG A 22 8.73 18.30 -1.20
CA ARG A 22 7.76 18.38 -0.11
C ARG A 22 7.51 19.81 0.34
N ALA A 23 8.55 20.65 0.38
CA ALA A 23 8.41 22.07 0.70
C ALA A 23 7.60 22.83 -0.37
N LEU A 24 7.72 22.41 -1.64
CA LEU A 24 6.89 22.89 -2.75
C LEU A 24 5.47 22.30 -2.78
N GLY A 25 5.13 21.42 -1.83
CA GLY A 25 3.80 20.84 -1.69
C GLY A 25 3.55 19.60 -2.53
N VAL A 26 4.59 18.98 -3.10
CA VAL A 26 4.47 17.70 -3.81
C VAL A 26 4.02 16.62 -2.82
N LEU A 27 2.93 15.93 -3.17
CA LEU A 27 2.36 14.87 -2.36
C LEU A 27 3.06 13.53 -2.58
N ASP A 28 3.01 12.68 -1.57
CA ASP A 28 3.47 11.30 -1.69
C ASP A 28 2.62 10.53 -2.70
N ALA A 29 3.27 9.73 -3.55
CA ALA A 29 2.57 8.90 -4.51
C ALA A 29 1.68 7.84 -3.80
N PRO A 30 0.54 7.46 -4.39
CA PRO A 30 -0.33 6.43 -3.82
C PRO A 30 0.43 5.13 -3.55
N GLY A 31 0.26 4.60 -2.33
CA GLY A 31 0.96 3.38 -1.88
C GLY A 31 2.30 3.63 -1.21
N THR A 32 2.76 4.89 -1.09
CA THR A 32 3.97 5.22 -0.31
C THR A 32 3.90 4.63 1.09
N VAL A 33 4.95 3.92 1.51
CA VAL A 33 5.06 3.37 2.86
C VAL A 33 5.70 4.42 3.76
N HIS A 34 4.91 4.99 4.66
CA HIS A 34 5.41 5.89 5.69
C HIS A 34 6.04 5.08 6.82
N ILE A 35 7.29 5.40 7.13
CA ILE A 35 8.06 4.73 8.19
C ILE A 35 8.19 5.73 9.35
N PRO A 36 7.77 5.37 10.57
CA PRO A 36 7.83 6.27 11.70
C PRO A 36 9.28 6.51 12.14
N GLY A 37 9.56 7.69 12.71
CA GLY A 37 10.92 8.06 13.12
C GLY A 37 11.52 7.20 14.24
N TRP A 38 10.70 6.45 14.98
CA TRP A 38 11.17 5.50 16.00
C TRP A 38 11.60 4.15 15.41
N ALA A 39 11.30 3.86 14.13
CA ALA A 39 11.63 2.58 13.52
C ALA A 39 13.15 2.44 13.39
N ASP A 40 13.70 1.47 14.11
CA ASP A 40 15.12 1.19 14.12
C ASP A 40 15.52 0.23 12.97
N THR A 41 16.82 -0.03 12.87
CA THR A 41 17.36 -0.92 11.84
C THR A 41 16.84 -2.35 11.99
N GLU A 42 16.60 -2.84 13.20
CA GLU A 42 16.08 -4.19 13.43
C GLU A 42 14.62 -4.31 12.99
N TRP A 43 13.79 -3.32 13.27
CA TRP A 43 12.42 -3.24 12.77
C TRP A 43 12.40 -3.22 11.24
N LEU A 44 13.27 -2.43 10.61
CA LEU A 44 13.40 -2.41 9.15
C LEU A 44 13.82 -3.77 8.58
N LYS A 45 14.78 -4.45 9.21
CA LYS A 45 15.19 -5.82 8.84
C LYS A 45 14.04 -6.82 8.97
N GLN A 46 13.17 -6.66 9.97
CA GLN A 46 11.97 -7.49 10.12
C GLN A 46 10.93 -7.18 9.04
N LEU A 47 10.75 -5.91 8.66
CA LEU A 47 9.82 -5.51 7.58
C LEU A 47 10.20 -6.15 6.24
N VAL A 48 11.49 -6.40 6.01
CA VAL A 48 12.00 -7.08 4.81
C VAL A 48 12.52 -8.51 5.07
N ALA A 49 12.01 -9.17 6.11
CA ALA A 49 12.54 -10.46 6.57
C ALA A 49 12.38 -11.64 5.60
N GLU A 50 11.45 -11.55 4.63
CA GLU A 50 11.22 -12.59 3.63
C GLU A 50 11.57 -12.11 2.23
N GLN A 51 12.18 -12.95 1.40
CA GLN A 51 12.52 -12.58 0.02
C GLN A 51 11.95 -13.57 -0.98
N LEU A 52 11.52 -13.08 -2.13
CA LEU A 52 11.14 -13.92 -3.25
C LEU A 52 12.40 -14.47 -3.93
N VAL A 53 12.68 -15.75 -3.73
CA VAL A 53 13.86 -16.44 -4.25
C VAL A 53 13.46 -17.35 -5.39
N THR A 54 14.25 -17.33 -6.47
CA THR A 54 14.10 -18.27 -7.58
C THR A 54 14.88 -19.54 -7.30
N ILE A 55 14.17 -20.64 -7.05
CA ILE A 55 14.75 -21.97 -6.80
C ILE A 55 14.74 -22.77 -8.09
N ARG A 56 15.89 -23.34 -8.44
CA ARG A 56 16.03 -24.28 -9.57
C ARG A 56 16.01 -25.72 -9.06
N ASN A 57 15.12 -26.52 -9.61
CA ASN A 57 15.05 -27.95 -9.33
C ASN A 57 16.15 -28.70 -10.08
N LYS A 58 16.49 -29.91 -9.62
CA LYS A 58 17.47 -30.80 -10.29
C LYS A 58 17.13 -31.09 -11.77
N ARG A 59 15.85 -30.93 -12.15
CA ARG A 59 15.32 -31.09 -13.52
C ARG A 59 15.38 -29.80 -14.36
N GLY A 60 16.01 -28.73 -13.88
CA GLY A 60 16.18 -27.47 -14.61
C GLY A 60 15.03 -26.46 -14.48
N TYR A 61 13.87 -26.85 -13.96
CA TYR A 61 12.74 -25.93 -13.76
C TYR A 61 13.01 -24.93 -12.64
N ALA A 62 12.74 -23.65 -12.90
CA ALA A 62 12.79 -22.58 -11.92
C ALA A 62 11.39 -22.24 -11.42
N HIS A 63 11.23 -22.07 -10.11
CA HIS A 63 10.02 -21.51 -9.51
C HIS A 63 10.40 -20.48 -8.44
N GLN A 64 9.47 -19.58 -8.14
CA GLN A 64 9.67 -18.54 -7.13
C GLN A 64 9.01 -18.95 -5.82
N GLU A 65 9.74 -18.80 -4.72
CA GLU A 65 9.27 -19.10 -3.38
C GLU A 65 9.67 -17.97 -2.42
N TRP A 66 8.75 -17.58 -1.54
CA TRP A 66 9.06 -16.66 -0.46
C TRP A 66 9.84 -17.40 0.62
N GLN A 67 11.10 -17.03 0.81
CA GLN A 67 11.95 -17.60 1.85
C GLN A 67 12.13 -16.63 3.00
N LYS A 68 11.85 -17.11 4.22
CA LYS A 68 12.15 -16.40 5.46
C LYS A 68 13.67 -16.37 5.67
N LYS A 69 14.27 -15.18 5.59
CA LYS A 69 15.72 -14.96 5.71
C LYS A 69 16.17 -14.62 7.14
N ARG A 70 15.22 -14.30 8.01
CA ARG A 70 15.45 -13.91 9.40
C ARG A 70 14.55 -14.73 10.32
N GLU A 71 14.93 -14.86 11.58
CA GLU A 71 14.09 -15.53 12.57
C GLU A 71 12.82 -14.72 12.90
N ARG A 72 12.97 -13.39 13.01
CA ARG A 72 11.90 -12.42 13.32
C ARG A 72 11.37 -11.73 12.06
N ASN A 73 10.06 -11.63 11.91
CA ASN A 73 9.35 -11.07 10.75
C ASN A 73 8.02 -10.38 11.12
N GLU A 74 7.84 -10.04 12.40
CA GLU A 74 6.60 -9.53 12.97
C GLU A 74 6.17 -8.23 12.30
N ALA A 75 7.13 -7.33 11.99
CA ALA A 75 6.84 -6.09 11.27
C ALA A 75 6.24 -6.34 9.87
N LEU A 76 6.76 -7.32 9.12
CA LEU A 76 6.21 -7.71 7.82
C LEU A 76 4.82 -8.33 7.98
N ASP A 77 4.66 -9.25 8.94
CA ASP A 77 3.38 -9.93 9.16
C ASP A 77 2.29 -8.94 9.61
N CYS A 78 2.60 -8.00 10.50
CA CYS A 78 1.71 -6.91 10.89
C CYS A 78 1.25 -6.09 9.67
N ARG A 79 2.17 -5.72 8.78
CA ARG A 79 1.83 -4.96 7.56
C ARG A 79 0.93 -5.76 6.62
N VAL A 80 1.25 -7.04 6.41
CA VAL A 80 0.47 -7.96 5.58
C VAL A 80 -0.93 -8.16 6.15
N TYR A 81 -1.05 -8.33 7.47
CA TYR A 81 -2.34 -8.46 8.13
C TYR A 81 -3.16 -7.18 8.05
N ALA A 82 -2.56 -6.00 8.29
CA ALA A 82 -3.24 -4.73 8.14
C ALA A 82 -3.78 -4.54 6.71
N ARG A 83 -2.98 -4.92 5.70
CA ARG A 83 -3.41 -4.86 4.29
C ARG A 83 -4.54 -5.85 4.00
N ALA A 84 -4.46 -7.08 4.51
CA ALA A 84 -5.51 -8.08 4.37
C ALA A 84 -6.81 -7.63 5.05
N ALA A 85 -6.72 -7.02 6.23
CA ALA A 85 -7.87 -6.46 6.93
C ALA A 85 -8.53 -5.33 6.12
N ALA A 86 -7.73 -4.40 5.56
CA ALA A 86 -8.24 -3.35 4.67
C ALA A 86 -8.92 -3.93 3.42
N TRP A 87 -8.38 -5.01 2.85
CA TRP A 87 -8.99 -5.70 1.71
C TRP A 87 -10.34 -6.32 2.07
N ILE A 88 -10.42 -7.03 3.20
CA ILE A 88 -11.66 -7.65 3.70
C ILE A 88 -12.72 -6.58 3.98
N LEU A 89 -12.30 -5.49 4.62
CA LEU A 89 -13.15 -4.32 4.89
C LEU A 89 -13.63 -3.63 3.60
N GLY A 90 -12.89 -3.81 2.50
CA GLY A 90 -13.21 -3.21 1.21
C GLY A 90 -12.80 -1.74 1.12
N ALA A 91 -11.81 -1.33 1.92
CA ALA A 91 -11.36 0.06 2.01
C ALA A 91 -10.90 0.62 0.65
N ASP A 92 -10.37 -0.22 -0.22
CA ASP A 92 -9.96 0.15 -1.59
C ASP A 92 -11.12 0.68 -2.46
N ARG A 93 -12.38 0.50 -2.04
CA ARG A 93 -13.59 0.93 -2.76
C ARG A 93 -14.32 2.08 -2.09
N TRP A 94 -13.79 2.61 -0.99
CA TRP A 94 -14.38 3.74 -0.30
C TRP A 94 -14.19 5.01 -1.12
N ASP A 95 -15.24 5.84 -1.12
CA ASP A 95 -15.18 7.17 -1.69
C ASP A 95 -14.61 8.17 -0.69
N GLU A 96 -14.27 9.35 -1.19
CA GLU A 96 -13.73 10.45 -0.38
C GLU A 96 -14.68 10.85 0.76
N ALA A 97 -15.99 10.77 0.55
CA ALA A 97 -16.98 11.07 1.58
C ALA A 97 -16.90 10.09 2.76
N THR A 98 -16.74 8.80 2.48
CA THR A 98 -16.55 7.77 3.50
C THR A 98 -15.25 8.01 4.28
N TRP A 99 -14.15 8.34 3.58
CA TRP A 99 -12.88 8.65 4.22
C TRP A 99 -12.98 9.86 5.16
N ARG A 100 -13.55 10.98 4.70
CA ARG A 100 -13.76 12.17 5.53
C ARG A 100 -14.61 11.90 6.77
N ARG A 101 -15.63 11.06 6.66
CA ARG A 101 -16.45 10.64 7.80
C ARG A 101 -15.62 9.90 8.84
N LEU A 102 -14.76 8.99 8.40
CA LEU A 102 -13.88 8.22 9.29
C LEU A 102 -12.81 9.09 9.94
N GLU A 103 -12.24 10.05 9.19
CA GLU A 103 -11.28 11.03 9.71
C GLU A 103 -11.91 11.90 10.81
N ALA A 104 -13.14 12.38 10.60
CA ALA A 104 -13.90 13.13 11.60
C ALA A 104 -14.18 12.30 12.86
N GLN A 105 -14.44 11.00 12.71
CA GLN A 105 -14.61 10.08 13.85
C GLN A 105 -13.31 9.82 14.60
N ALA A 106 -12.18 9.76 13.88
CA ALA A 106 -10.85 9.53 14.44
C ALA A 106 -10.24 10.81 15.05
N GLY A 107 -10.83 11.98 14.82
CA GLY A 107 -10.29 13.27 15.26
C GLY A 107 -9.00 13.67 14.53
N VAL A 108 -8.80 13.18 13.29
CA VAL A 108 -7.62 13.48 12.49
C VAL A 108 -7.90 14.70 11.62
N GLU A 109 -7.10 15.75 11.77
CA GLU A 109 -7.12 16.90 10.87
C GLU A 109 -6.31 16.60 9.60
N THR A 110 -7.00 16.33 8.50
CA THR A 110 -6.36 16.05 7.21
C THR A 110 -5.79 17.34 6.62
N ARG A 111 -4.46 17.36 6.39
CA ARG A 111 -3.83 18.43 5.61
C ARG A 111 -4.41 18.40 4.20
N MET A 112 -5.29 19.35 3.88
CA MET A 112 -5.82 19.47 2.54
C MET A 112 -4.66 19.72 1.57
N PRO A 113 -4.60 19.03 0.43
CA PRO A 113 -3.66 19.40 -0.61
C PRO A 113 -3.99 20.83 -1.04
N ALA A 114 -3.01 21.73 -0.97
CA ALA A 114 -3.13 23.01 -1.62
C ALA A 114 -3.45 22.72 -3.10
N ALA A 115 -4.50 23.35 -3.64
CA ALA A 115 -4.85 23.19 -5.04
C ALA A 115 -3.63 23.64 -5.88
N VAL A 116 -2.85 22.69 -6.36
CA VAL A 116 -1.82 22.97 -7.36
C VAL A 116 -2.59 23.44 -8.58
N VAL A 117 -2.45 24.71 -8.92
CA VAL A 117 -2.94 25.27 -10.18
C VAL A 117 -2.18 24.53 -11.27
N THR A 118 -2.83 23.55 -11.89
CA THR A 118 -2.25 22.82 -13.02
C THR A 118 -2.25 23.78 -14.22
N GLU A 119 -1.19 24.56 -14.37
CA GLU A 119 -0.89 25.15 -15.67
C GLU A 119 -0.52 24.02 -16.63
N SER A 120 -1.26 23.94 -17.73
CA SER A 120 -1.22 22.87 -18.71
C SER A 120 0.13 22.85 -19.45
N ALA A 121 1.05 21.99 -19.02
CA ALA A 121 2.27 21.63 -19.75
C ALA A 121 2.18 20.18 -20.30
N PRO A 122 2.86 19.84 -21.41
CA PRO A 122 2.62 18.62 -22.18
C PRO A 122 3.05 17.34 -21.44
N PRO A 123 2.53 16.16 -21.82
CA PRO A 123 2.76 14.93 -21.08
C PRO A 123 4.18 14.40 -21.30
N ASP A 124 4.96 14.38 -20.22
CA ASP A 124 6.22 13.66 -20.14
C ASP A 124 5.95 12.15 -19.90
N PRO A 125 6.54 11.21 -20.66
CA PRO A 125 6.09 9.82 -20.65
C PRO A 125 6.92 8.96 -19.70
N ALA A 126 6.78 9.09 -18.37
CA ALA A 126 7.31 8.09 -17.44
C ALA A 126 6.80 8.21 -15.98
N GLN A 127 5.49 8.32 -15.75
CA GLN A 127 4.99 8.04 -14.39
C GLN A 127 4.88 6.53 -14.19
N PRO A 128 5.48 5.94 -13.13
CA PRO A 128 5.35 4.52 -12.85
C PRO A 128 3.91 4.21 -12.46
N LYS A 129 3.09 3.85 -13.45
CA LYS A 129 1.72 3.38 -13.24
C LYS A 129 1.78 2.03 -12.56
N ALA A 130 1.45 2.07 -11.27
CA ALA A 130 1.11 0.95 -10.45
C ALA A 130 -0.08 0.16 -11.06
N GLY A 131 0.18 -0.72 -12.03
CA GLY A 131 -0.67 -1.81 -12.54
C GLY A 131 -2.19 -1.66 -12.38
N THR A 132 -2.85 -1.02 -13.35
CA THR A 132 -4.31 -0.95 -13.44
C THR A 132 -4.88 -2.35 -13.67
N LEU A 133 -5.59 -2.90 -12.69
CA LEU A 133 -6.45 -4.05 -12.92
C LEU A 133 -7.74 -3.57 -13.60
N THR A 134 -7.74 -3.59 -14.94
CA THR A 134 -8.93 -3.34 -15.75
C THR A 134 -9.83 -4.57 -15.67
N THR A 135 -10.67 -4.68 -14.65
CA THR A 135 -11.76 -5.67 -14.65
C THR A 135 -13.06 -4.97 -14.27
N PRO A 136 -14.12 -5.05 -15.11
CA PRO A 136 -15.38 -4.41 -14.79
C PRO A 136 -16.00 -5.03 -13.53
N CYS A 137 -16.12 -4.23 -12.47
CA CYS A 137 -16.70 -4.67 -11.20
C CYS A 137 -18.22 -4.85 -11.36
N ARG A 138 -18.69 -6.10 -11.39
CA ARG A 138 -20.12 -6.41 -11.23
C ARG A 138 -20.51 -6.09 -9.78
N LYS A 139 -21.40 -5.10 -9.59
CA LYS A 139 -21.99 -4.74 -8.29
C LYS A 139 -22.59 -5.99 -7.63
N ARG A 140 -21.91 -6.55 -6.63
CA ARG A 140 -22.51 -7.55 -5.72
C ARG A 140 -23.22 -6.79 -4.60
N ARG A 141 -24.46 -7.17 -4.32
CA ARG A 141 -25.26 -6.62 -3.21
C ARG A 141 -24.49 -6.82 -1.90
N ALA A 142 -24.31 -5.74 -1.14
CA ALA A 142 -23.75 -5.78 0.20
C ALA A 142 -24.68 -6.59 1.11
N TYR A 143 -24.13 -7.59 1.80
CA TYR A 143 -24.81 -8.28 2.89
C TYR A 143 -24.57 -7.48 4.18
N THR A 144 -25.63 -6.88 4.71
CA THR A 144 -25.60 -6.23 6.02
C THR A 144 -26.17 -7.20 7.05
N PRO A 145 -25.40 -7.63 8.06
CA PRO A 145 -25.89 -8.51 9.11
C PRO A 145 -26.91 -7.79 10.02
N ASN A 146 -27.88 -8.55 10.54
CA ASN A 146 -29.08 -8.04 11.21
C ASN A 146 -28.86 -7.25 12.51
N PHE A 147 -27.68 -7.35 13.13
CA PHE A 147 -27.39 -6.64 14.38
C PHE A 147 -26.99 -5.16 14.17
N MET A 148 -26.88 -4.69 12.92
CA MET A 148 -26.57 -3.30 12.56
C MET A 148 -27.79 -2.53 12.01
N ARG A 149 -29.00 -3.01 12.30
CA ARG A 149 -30.25 -2.32 11.96
C ARG A 149 -30.92 -1.91 13.28
N ASP A 150 -30.75 -0.64 13.65
CA ASP A 150 -31.58 0.02 14.65
C ASP A 150 -32.99 0.28 14.07
#